data_AF-A0A937AU63-F1
#
_entry.id   AF-A0A937AU63-F1
#
_cell.length_a   1.000
_cell.length_b   1.000
_cell.length_c   1.000
_cell.angle_alpha   90.00
_cell.angle_beta   90.00
_cell.angle_gamma   90.00
#
_symmetry.space_group_name_H-M   'P 1'
#
loop_
_entity.id
_entity.type
_entity.pdbx_description
1 polymer ?
#
loop_
_entity_poly.entity_id
_entity_poly.type
_entity_poly.pdbx_seq_one_letter_code
_entity_poly.pdbx_strand_id
1 'polypeptide(L)'
;MPSLASTLVAPLVTRAARLIRATYEEPALWTITVDGRVVGSLVCEAGAWRLSWFDGADPRLAAHAGRGSAPPDGDVDALAEALSARIGAPVRLEQLPV
;
A
#
# COMPACT_ATOMS: atom_id res chain seq x y z
N MET A 1 -36.91 -23.30 -2.90
CA MET A 1 -36.35 -22.34 -1.92
C MET A 1 -34.83 -22.48 -1.97
N PRO A 2 -34.05 -21.48 -2.42
CA PRO A 2 -32.59 -21.59 -2.41
C PRO A 2 -32.08 -21.48 -0.97
N SER A 3 -31.16 -22.39 -0.63
CA SER A 3 -30.61 -22.58 0.71
C SER A 3 -29.79 -21.36 1.17
N LEU A 4 -30.18 -20.74 2.28
CA LEU A 4 -29.47 -19.64 2.94
C LEU A 4 -28.01 -20.00 3.30
N ALA A 5 -27.68 -21.29 3.31
CA ALA A 5 -26.33 -21.79 3.54
C ALA A 5 -25.33 -21.39 2.45
N SER A 6 -25.76 -21.23 1.19
CA SER A 6 -24.83 -20.89 0.09
C SER A 6 -24.42 -19.42 0.07
N THR A 7 -25.26 -18.52 0.57
CA THR A 7 -25.07 -17.07 0.44
C THR A 7 -24.03 -16.51 1.43
N LEU A 8 -23.84 -17.17 2.58
CA LEU A 8 -22.89 -16.73 3.62
C LEU A 8 -21.52 -17.40 3.53
N VAL A 9 -21.42 -18.56 2.86
CA VAL A 9 -20.17 -19.32 2.74
C VAL A 9 -19.17 -18.60 1.84
N ALA A 10 -19.61 -18.06 0.69
CA ALA A 10 -18.73 -17.34 -0.23
C ALA A 10 -18.01 -16.13 0.44
N PRO A 11 -18.70 -15.18 1.10
CA PRO A 11 -18.01 -14.05 1.73
C PRO A 11 -17.12 -14.46 2.91
N LEU A 12 -17.48 -15.52 3.66
CA LEU A 12 -16.67 -16.04 4.75
C LEU A 12 -15.39 -16.69 4.23
N VAL A 13 -15.47 -17.53 3.20
CA VAL A 13 -14.31 -18.15 2.55
C VAL A 13 -13.40 -17.09 1.94
N THR A 14 -13.95 -16.05 1.28
CA THR A 14 -13.16 -14.93 0.77
C THR A 14 -12.44 -14.17 1.89
N ARG A 15 -13.07 -14.00 3.04
CA ARG A 15 -12.47 -13.31 4.19
C ARG A 15 -11.41 -14.18 4.88
N ALA A 16 -11.67 -15.47 5.04
CA ALA A 16 -10.71 -16.43 5.56
C ALA A 16 -9.49 -16.59 4.63
N ALA A 17 -9.70 -16.70 3.33
CA ALA A 17 -8.62 -16.74 2.34
C ALA A 17 -7.78 -15.46 2.36
N ARG A 18 -8.41 -14.28 2.50
CA ARG A 18 -7.67 -13.01 2.69
C ARG A 18 -6.86 -13.00 3.98
N LEU A 19 -7.41 -13.47 5.09
CA LEU A 19 -6.70 -13.56 6.37
C LEU A 19 -5.52 -14.54 6.32
N ILE A 20 -5.73 -15.72 5.73
CA ILE A 20 -4.68 -16.73 5.57
C ILE A 20 -3.57 -16.20 4.66
N ARG A 21 -3.92 -15.61 3.50
CA ARG A 21 -2.91 -15.01 2.62
C ARG A 21 -2.12 -13.90 3.32
N ALA A 22 -2.80 -13.02 4.05
CA ALA A 22 -2.17 -11.99 4.85
C ALA A 22 -1.18 -12.55 5.89
N THR A 23 -1.43 -13.73 6.46
CA THR A 23 -0.47 -14.38 7.38
C THR A 23 0.73 -15.03 6.68
N TYR A 24 0.68 -15.24 5.37
CA TYR A 24 1.76 -15.89 4.60
C TYR A 24 2.58 -14.91 3.75
N GLU A 25 2.11 -13.69 3.51
CA GLU A 25 2.89 -12.68 2.80
C GLU A 25 3.97 -12.11 3.73
N GLU A 26 5.23 -12.34 3.36
CA GLU A 26 6.36 -11.68 4.00
C GLU A 26 6.16 -10.16 3.92
N PRO A 27 6.47 -9.41 5.00
CA PRO A 27 6.31 -7.98 5.00
C PRO A 27 7.19 -7.39 3.91
N ALA A 28 6.61 -6.59 3.03
CA ALA A 28 7.35 -5.90 1.98
C ALA A 28 7.52 -4.43 2.36
N LEU A 29 8.73 -3.91 2.18
CA LEU A 29 9.10 -2.55 2.53
C LEU A 29 9.71 -1.85 1.30
N TRP A 30 9.26 -0.62 1.05
CA TRP A 30 9.81 0.24 0.01
C TRP A 30 10.29 1.56 0.62
N THR A 31 11.45 2.04 0.16
CA THR A 31 11.87 3.43 0.35
C THR A 31 11.23 4.31 -0.72
N ILE A 32 10.81 5.51 -0.33
CA ILE A 32 10.27 6.52 -1.25
C ILE A 32 11.32 7.60 -1.43
N THR A 33 11.79 7.78 -2.66
CA THR A 33 12.90 8.68 -2.99
C THR A 33 12.42 9.76 -3.96
N VAL A 34 12.77 11.01 -3.68
CA VAL A 34 12.57 12.18 -4.54
C VAL A 34 13.91 12.87 -4.72
N ASP A 35 14.32 13.12 -5.96
CA ASP A 35 15.60 13.78 -6.29
C ASP A 35 16.81 13.17 -5.55
N GLY A 36 16.81 11.84 -5.40
CA GLY A 36 17.88 11.10 -4.72
C GLY A 36 17.84 11.13 -3.19
N ARG A 37 16.86 11.80 -2.58
CA ARG A 37 16.65 11.82 -1.12
C ARG A 37 15.49 10.91 -0.73
N VAL A 38 15.72 10.05 0.26
CA VAL A 38 14.63 9.26 0.87
C VAL A 38 13.74 10.19 1.71
N VAL A 39 12.46 10.25 1.38
CA VAL A 39 11.45 11.13 2.00
C VAL A 39 10.35 10.36 2.73
N GLY A 40 10.31 9.03 2.62
CA GLY A 40 9.33 8.22 3.31
C GLY A 40 9.50 6.73 3.07
N SER A 41 8.54 5.97 3.56
CA SER A 41 8.48 4.52 3.45
C SER A 41 7.06 4.04 3.20
N LEU A 42 6.92 2.98 2.40
CA LEU A 42 5.69 2.22 2.24
C LEU A 42 5.93 0.82 2.80
N VAL A 43 5.02 0.33 3.63
CA VAL A 43 5.04 -1.03 4.17
C VAL A 43 3.77 -1.75 3.74
N CYS A 44 3.88 -2.97 3.22
CA CYS A 44 2.76 -3.91 3.10
C CYS A 44 2.97 -5.03 4.11
N GLU A 45 2.05 -5.13 5.07
CA GLU A 45 2.10 -6.13 6.13
C GLU A 45 0.69 -6.70 6.33
N ALA A 46 0.53 -8.02 6.21
CA ALA A 46 -0.76 -8.68 6.35
C ALA A 46 -1.87 -8.10 5.44
N GLY A 47 -1.50 -7.72 4.20
CA GLY A 47 -2.39 -7.09 3.24
C GLY A 47 -2.82 -5.66 3.61
N ALA A 48 -2.25 -5.07 4.66
CA ALA A 48 -2.45 -3.69 5.05
C ALA A 48 -1.27 -2.84 4.60
N TRP A 49 -1.57 -1.75 3.90
CA TRP A 49 -0.57 -0.78 3.44
C TRP A 49 -0.44 0.37 4.42
N ARG A 50 0.79 0.74 4.75
CA ARG A 50 1.13 1.84 5.66
C ARG A 50 2.14 2.75 5.00
N LEU A 51 1.74 4.00 4.78
CA LEU A 51 2.57 5.05 4.22
C LEU A 51 3.04 5.98 5.35
N SER A 52 4.35 6.22 5.41
CA SER A 52 4.97 7.10 6.40
C SER A 52 5.90 8.09 5.71
N TRP A 53 5.89 9.34 6.17
CA TRP A 53 6.76 10.40 5.67
C TRP A 53 7.81 10.76 6.71
N PHE A 54 9.02 11.08 6.24
CA PHE A 54 10.12 11.55 7.09
C PHE A 54 10.12 13.08 7.18
N ASP A 55 10.88 13.59 8.14
CA ASP A 55 10.98 15.02 8.38
C ASP A 55 11.52 15.77 7.15
N GLY A 56 10.82 16.85 6.80
CA GLY A 56 11.13 17.65 5.62
C GLY A 56 10.77 16.97 4.29
N ALA A 57 9.86 15.99 4.28
CA ALA A 57 9.14 15.59 3.08
C ALA A 57 8.31 16.78 2.56
N ASP A 58 8.12 16.86 1.25
CA ASP A 58 7.28 17.90 0.64
C ASP A 58 5.87 17.86 1.27
N PRO A 59 5.32 18.98 1.77
CA PRO A 59 3.99 19.02 2.39
C PRO A 59 2.87 18.47 1.49
N ARG A 60 3.04 18.51 0.16
CA ARG A 60 2.10 17.94 -0.82
C ARG A 60 2.08 16.41 -0.80
N LEU A 61 3.12 15.76 -0.26
CA LEU A 61 3.15 14.32 0.01
C LEU A 61 2.40 13.99 1.29
N ALA A 62 2.56 14.80 2.34
CA ALA A 62 1.94 14.59 3.65
C ALA A 62 0.40 14.51 3.57
N ALA A 63 -0.22 15.28 2.66
CA ALA A 63 -1.65 15.22 2.38
C ALA A 63 -2.14 13.84 1.88
N HIS A 64 -1.23 12.95 1.49
CA HIS A 64 -1.53 11.61 1.00
C HIS A 64 -1.46 10.53 2.08
N ALA A 65 -1.07 10.82 3.32
CA ALA A 65 -0.98 9.81 4.40
C ALA A 65 -2.34 9.44 5.05
N GLY A 66 -3.45 9.61 4.33
CA GLY A 66 -4.79 9.34 4.85
C GLY A 66 -5.17 7.87 4.82
N ARG A 67 -6.12 7.46 5.67
CA ARG A 67 -6.76 6.14 5.63
C ARG A 67 -7.38 5.94 4.23
N GLY A 68 -6.76 5.11 3.40
CA GLY A 68 -7.09 4.97 1.97
C GLY A 68 -5.94 5.26 1.00
N SER A 69 -4.76 5.63 1.50
CA SER A 69 -3.53 5.82 0.71
C SER A 69 -2.84 4.53 0.29
N ALA A 70 -3.55 3.40 0.38
CA ALA A 70 -3.03 2.14 -0.12
C ALA A 70 -2.91 2.26 -1.65
N PRO A 71 -1.82 1.75 -2.25
CA PRO A 71 -1.76 1.62 -3.70
C PRO A 71 -3.01 0.85 -4.18
N PRO A 72 -3.73 1.36 -5.19
CA PRO A 72 -4.89 0.65 -5.72
C PRO A 72 -4.46 -0.73 -6.18
N ASP A 73 -5.11 -1.78 -5.66
CA ASP A 73 -4.79 -3.18 -5.93
C ASP A 73 -3.34 -3.61 -5.66
N GLY A 74 -2.58 -2.84 -4.87
CA GLY A 74 -1.15 -3.11 -4.63
C GLY A 74 -0.23 -2.60 -5.72
N ASP A 75 -0.71 -1.77 -6.64
CA ASP A 75 0.07 -1.16 -7.72
C ASP A 75 0.99 -0.04 -7.18
N VAL A 76 2.22 -0.44 -6.86
CA VAL A 76 3.29 0.44 -6.35
C VAL A 76 3.74 1.45 -7.40
N ASP A 77 3.71 1.09 -8.69
CA ASP A 77 4.11 1.99 -9.79
C ASP A 77 3.06 3.09 -10.01
N ALA A 78 1.77 2.74 -9.96
CA ALA A 78 0.70 3.73 -10.02
C ALA A 78 0.77 4.73 -8.84
N LEU A 79 1.17 4.27 -7.65
CA LEU A 79 1.42 5.15 -6.51
C LEU A 79 2.61 6.09 -6.78
N ALA A 80 3.71 5.59 -7.36
CA ALA A 80 4.86 6.41 -7.74
C ALA A 80 4.46 7.53 -8.71
N GLU A 81 3.67 7.21 -9.73
CA GLU A 81 3.15 8.17 -10.70
C GLU A 81 2.24 9.22 -10.06
N ALA A 82 1.31 8.80 -9.19
CA ALA A 82 0.40 9.71 -8.49
C ALA A 82 1.13 10.67 -7.53
N LEU A 83 2.21 10.20 -6.89
CA LEU A 83 3.06 11.05 -6.06
C LEU A 83 3.87 12.02 -6.94
N SER A 84 4.44 11.52 -8.05
CA SER A 84 5.24 12.31 -8.99
C SER A 84 4.44 13.46 -9.59
N ALA A 85 3.23 13.17 -10.07
CA ALA A 85 2.31 14.16 -10.63
C ALA A 85 1.96 15.27 -9.62
N ARG A 86 1.88 14.93 -8.33
CA ARG A 86 1.49 15.86 -7.27
C ARG A 86 2.63 16.78 -6.84
N ILE A 87 3.86 16.29 -6.82
CA ILE A 87 5.01 17.11 -6.46
C ILE A 87 5.70 17.77 -7.67
N GLY A 88 5.41 17.31 -8.89
CA GLY A 88 6.04 17.80 -10.10
C GLY A 88 7.50 17.35 -10.25
N ALA A 89 7.89 16.28 -9.58
CA ALA A 89 9.24 15.71 -9.56
C ALA A 89 9.14 14.18 -9.53
N PRO A 90 10.11 13.45 -10.11
CA PRO A 90 10.07 12.00 -10.17
C PRO A 90 10.19 11.38 -8.77
N VAL A 91 9.24 10.51 -8.45
CA VAL A 91 9.20 9.71 -7.22
C VAL A 91 9.56 8.27 -7.59
N ARG A 92 10.47 7.66 -6.83
CA ARG A 92 10.86 6.26 -6.97
C ARG A 92 10.49 5.48 -5.71
N LEU A 93 9.92 4.29 -5.90
CA LEU A 93 9.67 3.33 -4.82
C LEU A 93 10.59 2.13 -5.02
N GLU A 94 11.55 1.95 -4.12
CA GLU A 94 12.55 0.87 -4.23
C GLU A 94 12.29 -0.15 -3.13
N GLN A 95 12.04 -1.40 -3.52
CA GLN A 95 11.80 -2.47 -2.57
C GLN A 95 13.11 -2.85 -1.87
N LEU A 96 13.09 -2.88 -0.55
CA LEU A 96 14.20 -3.39 0.25
C LEU A 96 14.10 -4.91 0.36
N PRO A 97 15.23 -5.64 0.29
CA PRO A 97 15.26 -7.03 0.71
C PRO A 97 14.97 -7.08 2.22
N VAL A 98 13.99 -7.90 2.60
CA VAL A 98 13.69 -8.24 3.99
C VAL A 98 14.35 -9.54 4.40
#